data_AF-A0A7Z9BZX5-F1
#
_entry.id   AF-A0A7Z9BZX5-F1
#
_cell.length_a   1.000
_cell.length_b   1.000
_cell.length_c   1.000
_cell.angle_alpha   90.00
_cell.angle_beta   90.00
_cell.angle_gamma   90.00
#
_symmetry.space_group_name_H-M   'P 1'
#
loop_
_entity.id
_entity.type
_entity.pdbx_description
1 polymer ?
#
loop_
_entity_poly.entity_id
_entity_poly.type
_entity_poly.pdbx_seq_one_letter_code
_entity_poly.pdbx_strand_id
1 'polypeptide(L)' 'MKETVYIETSIFGYLTARSTENLILAANIKVTQDWWEKCRGDFDLYISFVVLDEAALGDPEIAAKRL' A
#
# COMPACT_ATOMS: atom_id res chain seq x y z
N MET A 1 12.83 6.79 19.72
CA MET A 1 13.11 6.58 18.28
C MET A 1 12.12 5.55 17.80
N LYS A 2 11.40 5.82 16.71
CA LYS A 2 10.55 4.83 16.07
C LYS A 2 11.41 3.96 15.16
N GLU A 3 11.06 2.69 15.01
CA GLU A 3 11.68 1.89 13.94
C GLU A 3 11.27 2.42 12.56
N THR A 4 12.16 2.26 11.59
CA THR A 4 11.94 2.71 10.22
C THR A 4 11.43 1.57 9.37
N VAL A 5 10.38 1.80 8.58
CA VAL A 5 9.82 0.82 7.64
C VAL A 5 9.83 1.41 6.24
N TYR A 6 10.39 0.64 5.30
CA TYR A 6 10.32 0.96 3.89
C TYR A 6 9.05 0.37 3.27
N ILE A 7 8.32 1.17 2.51
CA ILE A 7 7.05 0.80 1.90
C ILE A 7 7.25 0.62 0.39
N GLU A 8 6.94 -0.57 -0.10
CA GLU A 8 6.98 -0.92 -1.53
C GLU A 8 5.66 -0.55 -2.24
N THR A 9 5.72 -0.36 -3.56
CA THR A 9 4.57 0.00 -4.42
C THR A 9 3.35 -0.90 -4.22
N SER A 10 3.57 -2.20 -4.04
CA SER A 10 2.52 -3.21 -3.84
C SER A 10 1.60 -2.88 -2.67
N ILE A 11 2.09 -2.21 -1.62
CA ILE A 11 1.29 -1.80 -0.47
C ILE A 11 0.19 -0.82 -0.91
N PHE A 12 0.52 0.20 -1.69
CA PHE A 12 -0.46 1.13 -2.26
C PHE A 12 -1.43 0.43 -3.22
N GLY A 13 -0.94 -0.59 -3.95
CA GLY A 13 -1.77 -1.48 -4.76
C GLY A 13 -2.86 -2.17 -3.94
N TYR A 14 -2.50 -2.78 -2.81
CA TYR A 14 -3.46 -3.45 -1.92
C TYR A 14 -4.39 -2.48 -1.19
N LEU A 15 -3.90 -1.29 -0.80
CA LEU A 15 -4.73 -0.27 -0.15
C LEU A 15 -5.83 0.28 -1.05
N THR A 16 -5.60 0.28 -2.37
CA THR A 16 -6.55 0.75 -3.38
C THR A 16 -7.30 -0.38 -4.10
N ALA A 17 -7.03 -1.63 -3.73
CA ALA A 17 -7.61 -2.80 -4.37
C ALA A 17 -9.11 -2.91 -4.08
N ARG A 18 -9.85 -3.39 -5.10
CA ARG A 18 -11.27 -3.73 -4.96
C ARG A 18 -11.40 -5.09 -4.26
N SER A 19 -12.55 -5.33 -3.64
CA SER A 19 -12.91 -6.66 -3.13
C SER A 19 -12.79 -7.71 -4.23
N THR A 20 -12.35 -8.90 -3.87
CA THR A 20 -12.09 -10.00 -4.81
C THR A 20 -12.54 -11.33 -4.22
N GLU A 21 -12.97 -12.25 -5.07
CA GLU A 21 -13.29 -13.64 -4.69
C GLU A 21 -12.03 -14.52 -4.57
N ASN A 22 -10.87 -14.04 -5.05
CA ASN A 22 -9.61 -14.74 -4.85
C ASN A 22 -9.20 -14.62 -3.38
N LEU A 23 -9.36 -15.73 -2.63
CA LEU A 23 -9.11 -15.76 -1.19
C LEU A 23 -7.69 -15.36 -0.79
N ILE A 24 -6.68 -15.73 -1.58
CA ILE A 24 -5.27 -15.38 -1.29
C ILE A 24 -5.09 -13.87 -1.43
N LEU A 25 -5.61 -13.30 -2.51
CA LEU A 25 -5.53 -11.87 -2.76
C LEU A 25 -6.33 -11.08 -1.71
N ALA A 26 -7.54 -11.55 -1.36
CA ALA A 26 -8.37 -10.95 -0.33
C ALA A 26 -7.66 -10.94 1.04
N ALA A 27 -6.98 -12.02 1.40
CA ALA A 27 -6.20 -12.10 2.63
C ALA A 27 -5.05 -11.08 2.64
N ASN A 28 -4.29 -10.96 1.55
CA ASN A 28 -3.21 -9.98 1.42
C ASN A 28 -3.74 -8.54 1.55
N ILE A 29 -4.83 -8.21 0.83
CA ILE A 29 -5.50 -6.91 0.94
C ILE A 29 -5.87 -6.61 2.39
N LYS A 30 -6.51 -7.58 3.06
CA LYS A 30 -6.99 -7.39 4.43
C LYS A 30 -5.84 -7.17 5.41
N VAL A 31 -4.78 -7.97 5.32
CA VAL A 31 -3.60 -7.84 6.18
C VAL A 31 -2.91 -6.50 5.96
N THR A 32 -2.76 -6.06 4.71
CA THR A 32 -2.17 -4.74 4.40
C THR A 32 -3.02 -3.60 4.97
N GLN A 33 -4.34 -3.64 4.81
CA GLN A 33 -5.25 -2.65 5.37
C GLN A 33 -5.20 -2.62 6.90
N ASP A 34 -5.25 -3.79 7.55
CA ASP A 34 -5.16 -3.90 9.01
C ASP A 34 -3.87 -3.29 9.55
N TRP A 35 -2.72 -3.62 8.93
CA TRP A 35 -1.44 -3.08 9.34
C TRP A 35 -1.37 -1.56 9.11
N TRP A 36 -1.88 -1.09 7.97
CA TRP A 36 -1.89 0.33 7.63
C TRP A 36 -2.74 1.14 8.62
N GLU A 37 -3.89 0.63 9.04
CA GLU A 37 -4.76 1.32 9.99
C GLU A 37 -4.21 1.29 11.42
N LYS A 38 -3.65 0.15 11.84
CA LYS A 38 -3.34 -0.10 13.26
C LYS A 38 -1.89 0.16 13.64
N CYS A 39 -0.95 -0.02 12.72
CA CYS A 39 0.47 -0.10 13.05
C CYS A 39 1.30 1.01 12.41
N ARG A 40 0.88 1.57 11.25
CA ARG A 40 1.69 2.54 10.50
C ARG A 40 2.10 3.77 11.33
N GLY A 41 1.30 4.15 12.32
CA GLY A 41 1.55 5.29 13.21
C GLY A 41 2.71 5.08 14.18
N ASP A 42 3.12 3.83 14.40
CA ASP A 42 4.19 3.46 15.33
C ASP A 42 5.58 3.52 14.66
N PHE A 43 5.64 3.67 13.34
CA PHE A 43 6.87 3.65 12.54
C PHE A 43 7.13 4.98 11.83
N ASP A 44 8.40 5.20 11.48
CA ASP A 44 8.79 6.21 10.51
C ASP A 44 8.80 5.55 9.11
N LEU A 45 7.89 5.99 8.24
CA LEU A 45 7.66 5.38 6.93
C LEU A 45 8.42 6.10 5.82
N TYR A 46 9.05 5.32 4.94
CA TYR A 46 9.80 5.82 3.81
C TYR A 46 9.46 5.07 2.53
N ILE A 47 9.58 5.76 1.40
CA ILE A 47 9.48 5.20 0.05
C ILE A 47 10.65 5.70 -0.79
N SER A 48 10.99 4.99 -1.86
CA SER A 48 11.93 5.51 -2.87
C SER A 48 11.19 6.32 -3.92
N PHE A 49 11.93 7.08 -4.73
CA PHE A 49 11.35 7.76 -5.90
C PHE A 49 10.74 6.78 -6.90
N VAL A 50 11.30 5.57 -7.03
CA VAL A 50 10.77 4.54 -7.93
C VAL A 50 9.34 4.13 -7.51
N VAL A 51 9.05 4.10 -6.20
CA VAL A 51 7.71 3.82 -5.70
C VAL A 51 6.70 4.89 -6.11
N LEU A 52 7.11 6.17 -6.13
CA LEU A 52 6.27 7.25 -6.65
C LEU A 52 5.99 7.08 -8.14
N ASP A 53 7.05 6.79 -8.92
CA ASP A 53 6.94 6.59 -10.36
C ASP A 53 5.99 5.43 -10.67
N GLU A 54 6.14 4.29 -10.00
CA GLU A 54 5.28 3.11 -10.22
C GLU A 54 3.84 3.34 -9.73
N ALA A 55 3.65 4.01 -8.58
CA ALA A 55 2.31 4.28 -8.04
C ALA A 55 1.48 5.20 -8.96
N ALA A 56 2.16 6.10 -9.69
CA ALA A 56 1.55 7.02 -10.64
C ALA A 56 1.14 6.34 -11.98
N LEU A 57 1.59 5.12 -12.26
CA LEU A 57 1.28 4.40 -13.50
C LEU A 57 0.00 3.57 -13.40
N GLY A 58 -0.55 3.23 -14.57
CA GLY A 58 -1.73 2.37 -14.73
C GLY A 58 -3.02 3.16 -14.97
N ASP A 59 -4.11 2.68 -14.38
CA ASP A 59 -5.41 3.34 -14.45
C ASP A 59 -5.36 4.72 -13.76
N PRO A 60 -5.67 5.83 -14.45
CA PRO A 60 -5.53 7.17 -13.88
C PRO A 60 -6.35 7.42 -12.61
N GLU A 61 -7.54 6.83 -12.50
CA GLU A 61 -8.39 6.99 -11.31
C GLU A 61 -7.81 6.25 -10.11
N ILE A 62 -7.16 5.10 -10.34
CA ILE A 62 -6.53 4.31 -9.28
C ILE A 62 -5.16 4.89 -8.91
N ALA A 63 -4.37 5.34 -9.89
CA ALA A 63 -3.10 6.02 -9.64
C ALA A 63 -3.31 7.26 -8.75
N ALA A 64 -4.34 8.06 -9.04
CA ALA A 64 -4.71 9.21 -8.21
C ALA A 64 -5.12 8.86 -6.77
N LYS A 65 -5.51 7.61 -6.49
CA LYS A 65 -5.82 7.13 -5.12
C LYS A 65 -4.59 6.60 -4.38
N ARG A 66 -3.52 6.25 -5.10
CA ARG A 66 -2.28 5.72 -4.51
C ARG A 66 -1.32 6.82 -4.07
N LEU A 67 -1.39 7.97 -4.76
CA LEU A 67 -0.65 9.20 -4.45
C LEU A 67 -1.40 10.04 -3.40
#